data_AF-J7RZ65-F1
#
_entry.id   AF-J7RZ65-F1
#
_cell.length_a   1.000
_cell.length_b   1.000
_cell.length_c   1.000
_cell.angle_alpha   90.00
_cell.angle_beta   90.00
_cell.angle_gamma   90.00
#
_symmetry.space_group_name_H-M   'P 1'
#
loop_
_entity.id
_entity.type
_entity.pdbx_description
1 polymer ?
#
loop_
_entity_poly.entity_id
_entity_poly.type
_entity_poly.pdbx_seq_one_letter_code
_entity_poly.pdbx_strand_id
1 'polypeptide(L)'
;MGLLTIIKKQKIKDNEIRCLLLGLDNSGKSTVVDSLLPAEEREPENITPTLGFQIQSVVIDGQYNVSLWDIGGQVTLRPFWENYFDRTDALLWCVDVNAQLRFDESIQELRSLIHRDQGRIGYECQVIVLLNKIDLVTPNDFVNVELMERAVLDAFGLNKSEMSGNIRQKSVKFVQLSALTGQGITQLQEELVGIINAR
;
A
#
# COMPACT_ATOMS: atom_id res chain seq x y z
N MET A 1 6.34 -15.57 28.41
CA MET A 1 6.26 -15.31 26.95
C MET A 1 4.93 -15.82 26.44
N GLY A 2 4.13 -15.00 25.77
CA GLY A 2 2.77 -15.37 25.33
C GLY A 2 2.74 -16.03 23.95
N LEU A 3 1.65 -16.75 23.64
CA LEU A 3 1.42 -17.42 22.36
C LEU A 3 1.55 -16.48 21.15
N LEU A 4 1.09 -15.24 21.28
CA LEU A 4 1.22 -14.21 20.23
C LEU A 4 2.67 -13.87 19.90
N THR A 5 3.55 -13.86 20.90
CA THR A 5 4.99 -13.62 20.70
C THR A 5 5.65 -14.79 19.97
N ILE A 6 5.20 -16.02 20.24
CA ILE A 6 5.67 -17.23 19.57
C ILE A 6 5.24 -17.22 18.10
N ILE A 7 3.99 -16.89 17.80
CA ILE A 7 3.47 -16.77 16.43
C ILE A 7 4.23 -15.69 15.63
N LYS A 8 4.49 -14.52 16.24
CA LYS A 8 5.29 -13.47 15.59
C LYS A 8 6.72 -13.94 15.27
N LYS A 9 7.37 -14.65 16.20
CA LYS A 9 8.72 -15.21 15.98
C LYS A 9 8.74 -16.29 14.89
N GLN A 10 7.68 -17.08 14.78
CA GLN A 10 7.54 -18.10 13.74
C GLN A 10 7.38 -17.45 12.34
N LYS A 11 6.59 -16.39 12.19
CA LYS A 11 6.49 -15.64 10.92
C LYS A 11 7.82 -15.05 10.44
N ILE A 12 8.65 -14.54 11.37
CA ILE A 12 10.00 -14.06 11.06
C ILE A 12 10.87 -15.19 10.52
N LYS A 13 10.71 -16.40 11.06
CA LYS A 13 11.40 -17.60 10.58
C LYS A 13 10.90 -18.06 9.21
N ASP A 14 9.65 -17.75 8.87
CA ASP A 14 8.96 -18.20 7.65
C ASP A 14 8.96 -17.14 6.52
N ASN A 15 9.73 -16.04 6.68
CA ASN A 15 9.85 -14.96 5.69
C ASN A 15 8.49 -14.41 5.22
N GLU A 16 7.53 -14.27 6.14
CA GLU A 16 6.14 -13.91 5.82
C GLU A 16 5.80 -12.48 6.25
N ILE A 17 5.17 -11.71 5.36
CA ILE A 17 4.51 -10.44 5.69
C ILE A 17 3.06 -10.38 5.22
N ARG A 18 2.26 -9.62 5.96
CA ARG A 18 0.88 -9.27 5.63
C ARG A 18 0.79 -7.82 5.17
N CYS A 19 0.35 -7.63 3.94
CA CYS A 19 0.12 -6.32 3.34
C CYS A 19 -1.38 -6.05 3.24
N LEU A 20 -1.82 -4.88 3.70
CA LEU A 20 -3.17 -4.39 3.54
C LEU A 20 -3.19 -3.37 2.40
N LEU A 21 -3.96 -3.62 1.35
CA LEU A 21 -4.04 -2.77 0.17
C LEU A 21 -5.36 -1.99 0.17
N LEU A 22 -5.24 -0.67 0.37
CA LEU A 22 -6.34 0.28 0.47
C LEU A 22 -6.19 1.43 -0.54
N GLY A 23 -7.24 2.23 -0.67
CA GLY A 23 -7.34 3.33 -1.64
C GLY A 23 -8.69 3.33 -2.32
N LEU A 24 -9.01 4.42 -3.02
CA LEU A 24 -10.30 4.61 -3.67
C LEU A 24 -10.65 3.49 -4.65
N ASP A 25 -11.93 3.29 -4.93
CA ASP A 25 -12.38 2.50 -6.07
C ASP A 25 -11.71 2.98 -7.36
N ASN A 26 -11.45 2.03 -8.28
CA ASN A 26 -10.76 2.28 -9.55
C ASN A 26 -9.30 2.77 -9.43
N SER A 27 -8.68 2.82 -8.24
CA SER A 27 -7.26 3.17 -8.13
C SER A 27 -6.31 2.09 -8.70
N GLY A 28 -6.82 0.89 -8.95
CA GLY A 28 -6.09 -0.23 -9.55
C GLY A 28 -5.49 -1.23 -8.55
N LYS A 29 -6.03 -1.29 -7.33
CA LYS A 29 -5.59 -2.22 -6.27
C LYS A 29 -5.53 -3.68 -6.71
N SER A 30 -6.64 -4.21 -7.22
CA SER A 30 -6.71 -5.61 -7.67
C SER A 30 -5.76 -5.87 -8.84
N THR A 31 -5.55 -4.88 -9.71
CA THR A 31 -4.54 -4.94 -10.79
C THR A 31 -3.11 -4.98 -10.25
N VAL A 32 -2.82 -4.25 -9.17
CA VAL A 32 -1.51 -4.36 -8.49
C VAL A 32 -1.30 -5.78 -7.96
N VAL A 33 -2.33 -6.36 -7.33
CA VAL A 33 -2.26 -7.75 -6.84
C VAL A 33 -2.00 -8.72 -7.98
N ASP A 34 -2.76 -8.62 -9.08
CA ASP A 34 -2.58 -9.44 -10.28
C ASP A 34 -1.17 -9.28 -10.87
N SER A 35 -0.64 -8.05 -10.94
CA SER A 35 0.69 -7.78 -11.47
C SER A 35 1.84 -8.38 -10.64
N LEU A 36 1.59 -8.70 -9.36
CA LEU A 36 2.55 -9.36 -8.47
C LEU A 36 2.53 -10.89 -8.59
N LEU A 37 1.51 -11.47 -9.22
CA LEU A 37 1.43 -12.91 -9.46
C LEU A 37 2.46 -13.37 -10.51
N PRO A 38 2.82 -14.67 -10.54
CA PRO A 38 3.51 -15.29 -11.66
C PRO A 38 2.78 -15.00 -12.97
N ALA A 39 3.52 -14.83 -14.07
CA ALA A 39 2.95 -14.37 -15.35
C ALA A 39 1.84 -15.30 -15.88
N GLU A 40 1.97 -16.59 -15.61
CA GLU A 40 1.03 -17.65 -15.97
C GLU A 40 -0.27 -17.68 -15.15
N GLU A 41 -0.32 -16.96 -14.02
CA GLU A 41 -1.49 -16.87 -13.13
C GLU A 41 -2.25 -15.54 -13.28
N ARG A 42 -1.75 -14.60 -14.09
CA ARG A 42 -2.34 -13.27 -14.26
C ARG A 42 -3.57 -13.32 -15.15
N GLU A 43 -4.62 -12.62 -14.73
CA GLU A 43 -5.87 -12.46 -15.48
C GLU A 43 -6.33 -10.99 -15.51
N PRO A 44 -5.54 -10.06 -16.08
CA PRO A 44 -5.83 -8.63 -16.00
C PRO A 44 -7.16 -8.23 -16.66
N GLU A 45 -7.62 -8.99 -17.66
CA GLU A 45 -8.88 -8.76 -18.36
C GLU A 45 -10.12 -9.16 -17.54
N ASN A 46 -9.96 -10.02 -16.53
CA ASN A 46 -11.06 -10.53 -15.70
C ASN A 46 -11.27 -9.74 -14.41
N ILE A 47 -10.47 -8.70 -14.18
CA ILE A 47 -10.53 -7.91 -12.95
C ILE A 47 -11.80 -7.07 -12.93
N THR A 48 -12.61 -7.27 -11.89
CA THR A 48 -13.86 -6.52 -11.63
C THR A 48 -13.77 -5.78 -10.30
N PRO A 49 -14.63 -4.78 -10.03
CA PRO A 49 -14.63 -4.08 -8.75
C PRO A 49 -14.83 -5.03 -7.56
N THR A 50 -13.87 -5.07 -6.64
CA THR A 50 -13.91 -5.94 -5.46
C THR A 50 -15.11 -5.63 -4.56
N LEU A 51 -15.95 -6.64 -4.32
CA LEU A 51 -17.04 -6.60 -3.33
C LEU A 51 -16.52 -7.19 -2.01
N GLY A 52 -16.25 -6.33 -1.03
CA GLY A 52 -15.67 -6.76 0.25
C GLY A 52 -14.16 -6.82 0.18
N PHE A 53 -13.58 -8.03 0.12
CA PHE A 53 -12.13 -8.22 0.10
C PHE A 53 -11.70 -9.51 -0.63
N GLN A 54 -10.45 -9.53 -1.09
CA GLN A 54 -9.76 -10.69 -1.62
C GLN A 54 -8.41 -10.85 -0.91
N ILE A 55 -8.01 -12.11 -0.66
CA ILE A 55 -6.70 -12.44 -0.12
C ILE A 55 -5.94 -13.19 -1.21
N GLN A 56 -4.72 -12.75 -1.50
CA GLN A 56 -3.79 -13.42 -2.40
C GLN A 56 -2.44 -13.60 -1.72
N SER A 57 -1.81 -14.74 -1.96
CA SER A 57 -0.48 -15.04 -1.43
C SER A 57 0.49 -15.11 -2.59
N VAL A 58 1.51 -14.25 -2.59
CA VAL A 58 2.55 -14.24 -3.62
C VAL A 58 3.90 -14.61 -3.02
N VAL A 59 4.73 -15.30 -3.80
CA VAL A 59 6.10 -15.63 -3.42
C VAL A 59 7.05 -14.73 -4.21
N ILE A 60 7.79 -13.88 -3.50
CA ILE A 60 8.82 -13.00 -4.07
C ILE A 60 10.19 -13.65 -3.87
N ASP A 61 11.06 -13.55 -4.88
CA ASP A 61 12.41 -14.14 -4.93
C ASP A 61 12.49 -15.62 -4.54
N GLY A 62 11.39 -16.36 -4.73
CA GLY A 62 11.31 -17.80 -4.42
C GLY A 62 11.30 -18.14 -2.92
N GLN A 63 11.31 -17.16 -2.01
CA GLN A 63 11.42 -17.43 -0.57
C GLN A 63 10.61 -16.51 0.35
N TYR A 64 10.13 -15.36 -0.14
CA TYR A 64 9.40 -14.38 0.66
C TYR A 64 7.90 -14.50 0.42
N ASN A 65 7.15 -14.84 1.46
CA ASN A 65 5.71 -15.01 1.37
C ASN A 65 5.00 -13.70 1.70
N VAL A 66 4.25 -13.15 0.74
CA VAL A 66 3.49 -11.91 0.92
C VAL A 66 2.00 -12.20 0.82
N SER A 67 1.28 -12.03 1.93
CA SER A 67 -0.18 -12.08 1.96
C SER A 67 -0.76 -10.70 1.68
N LEU A 68 -1.33 -10.50 0.50
CA LEU A 68 -1.99 -9.28 0.04
C LEU A 68 -3.48 -9.34 0.37
N TRP A 69 -3.96 -8.37 1.15
CA TRP A 69 -5.37 -8.18 1.46
C TRP A 69 -5.91 -6.99 0.66
N ASP A 70 -6.50 -7.28 -0.50
CA ASP A 70 -7.14 -6.29 -1.37
C ASP A 70 -8.56 -6.02 -0.87
N ILE A 71 -8.81 -4.78 -0.42
CA ILE A 71 -10.12 -4.38 0.11
C ILE A 71 -10.81 -3.47 -0.89
N GLY A 72 -12.11 -3.67 -1.09
CA GLY A 72 -12.93 -2.82 -1.96
C GLY A 72 -12.87 -1.35 -1.54
N GLY A 73 -12.71 -0.47 -2.54
CA GLY A 73 -12.54 0.97 -2.33
C GLY A 73 -13.79 1.82 -2.54
N GLN A 74 -14.92 1.18 -2.85
CA GLN A 74 -16.20 1.88 -3.04
C GLN A 74 -16.59 2.58 -1.75
N VAL A 75 -17.23 3.76 -1.85
CA VAL A 75 -17.64 4.60 -0.71
C VAL A 75 -18.35 3.78 0.39
N THR A 76 -19.23 2.86 0.01
CA THR A 76 -19.99 2.00 0.93
C THR A 76 -19.13 1.01 1.72
N LEU A 77 -17.91 0.71 1.27
CA LEU A 77 -17.00 -0.26 1.88
C LEU A 77 -15.93 0.39 2.78
N ARG A 78 -15.60 1.67 2.56
CA ARG A 78 -14.53 2.39 3.29
C ARG A 78 -14.70 2.45 4.81
N PRO A 79 -15.93 2.54 5.37
CA PRO A 79 -16.12 2.46 6.82
C PRO A 79 -15.57 1.18 7.46
N PHE A 80 -15.42 0.09 6.68
CA PHE A 80 -14.97 -1.20 7.19
C PHE A 80 -13.46 -1.43 7.07
N TRP A 81 -12.68 -0.50 6.49
CA TRP A 81 -11.23 -0.69 6.29
C TRP A 81 -10.46 -0.95 7.59
N GLU A 82 -10.85 -0.31 8.70
CA GLU A 82 -10.23 -0.45 10.02
C GLU A 82 -10.27 -1.91 10.54
N ASN A 83 -11.29 -2.68 10.13
CA ASN A 83 -11.45 -4.08 10.53
C ASN A 83 -10.33 -5.01 10.02
N TYR A 84 -9.52 -4.55 9.06
CA TYR A 84 -8.47 -5.34 8.42
C TYR A 84 -7.05 -4.97 8.87
N PHE A 85 -6.89 -4.03 9.83
CA PHE A 85 -5.56 -3.57 10.27
C PHE A 85 -4.83 -4.53 11.21
N ASP A 86 -5.53 -5.49 11.79
CA ASP A 86 -4.94 -6.44 12.73
C ASP A 86 -3.80 -7.22 12.06
N ARG A 87 -2.60 -7.14 12.67
CA ARG A 87 -1.38 -7.80 12.20
C ARG A 87 -0.94 -7.37 10.80
N THR A 88 -1.26 -6.15 10.39
CA THR A 88 -0.71 -5.56 9.15
C THR A 88 0.75 -5.19 9.34
N ASP A 89 1.59 -5.68 8.44
CA ASP A 89 3.02 -5.38 8.38
C ASP A 89 3.30 -4.17 7.48
N ALA A 90 2.56 -4.07 6.37
CA ALA A 90 2.62 -2.96 5.43
C ALA A 90 1.22 -2.50 5.00
N LEU A 91 1.01 -1.18 4.96
CA LEU A 91 -0.15 -0.55 4.34
C LEU A 91 0.29 -0.08 2.96
N LEU A 92 -0.34 -0.64 1.93
CA LEU A 92 -0.21 -0.20 0.56
C LEU A 92 -1.37 0.76 0.26
N TRP A 93 -1.08 2.04 0.11
CA TRP A 93 -2.08 3.06 -0.22
C TRP A 93 -2.03 3.38 -1.72
N CYS A 94 -3.02 2.89 -2.47
CA CYS A 94 -3.04 3.00 -3.93
C CYS A 94 -3.81 4.24 -4.41
N VAL A 95 -3.13 5.08 -5.18
CA VAL A 95 -3.60 6.33 -5.75
C VAL A 95 -3.55 6.23 -7.28
N ASP A 96 -4.64 6.60 -7.94
CA ASP A 96 -4.64 6.84 -9.39
C ASP A 96 -4.10 8.25 -9.66
N VAL A 97 -2.90 8.34 -10.24
CA VAL A 97 -2.23 9.63 -10.49
C VAL A 97 -2.91 10.46 -11.59
N ASN A 98 -3.75 9.83 -12.42
CA ASN A 98 -4.49 10.49 -13.48
C ASN A 98 -5.86 11.01 -13.00
N ALA A 99 -6.34 10.53 -11.84
CA ALA A 99 -7.63 10.93 -11.27
C ALA A 99 -7.53 12.19 -10.38
N GLN A 100 -7.03 13.30 -10.93
CA GLN A 100 -6.77 14.54 -10.17
C GLN A 100 -7.98 15.04 -9.36
N LEU A 101 -9.18 15.00 -9.95
CA LEU A 101 -10.42 15.43 -9.28
C LEU A 101 -10.80 14.60 -8.05
N ARG A 102 -10.26 13.38 -7.93
CA ARG A 102 -10.50 12.46 -6.81
C ARG A 102 -9.31 12.39 -5.85
N PHE A 103 -8.23 13.10 -6.14
CA PHE A 103 -7.05 13.07 -5.28
C PHE A 103 -7.36 13.65 -3.90
N ASP A 104 -8.11 14.75 -3.82
CA ASP A 104 -8.55 15.33 -2.55
C ASP A 104 -9.40 14.35 -1.71
N GLU A 105 -10.30 13.61 -2.37
CA GLU A 105 -11.07 12.52 -1.74
C GLU A 105 -10.13 11.45 -1.18
N SER A 106 -9.13 11.02 -1.95
CA SER A 106 -8.13 10.02 -1.52
C SER A 106 -7.35 10.50 -0.30
N ILE A 107 -6.88 11.74 -0.30
CA ILE A 107 -6.14 12.32 0.82
C ILE A 107 -7.01 12.47 2.07
N GLN A 108 -8.27 12.87 1.93
CA GLN A 108 -9.20 12.96 3.06
C GLN A 108 -9.46 11.59 3.70
N GLU A 109 -9.63 10.54 2.90
CA GLU A 109 -9.78 9.17 3.38
C GLU A 109 -8.51 8.68 4.09
N LEU A 110 -7.34 8.95 3.51
CA LEU A 110 -6.04 8.62 4.12
C LEU A 110 -5.87 9.33 5.47
N ARG A 111 -6.14 10.64 5.55
CA ARG A 111 -6.08 11.40 6.82
C ARG A 111 -7.03 10.83 7.87
N SER A 112 -8.26 10.53 7.46
CA SER A 112 -9.28 9.95 8.35
C SER A 112 -8.86 8.57 8.86
N LEU A 113 -8.20 7.78 8.02
CA LEU A 113 -7.67 6.47 8.40
C LEU A 113 -6.47 6.59 9.35
N ILE A 114 -5.51 7.45 9.04
CA ILE A 114 -4.38 7.76 9.92
C ILE A 114 -4.89 8.21 11.29
N HIS A 115 -5.90 9.09 11.34
CA HIS A 115 -6.46 9.59 12.60
C HIS A 115 -7.14 8.50 13.44
N ARG A 116 -7.85 7.56 12.81
CA ARG A 116 -8.52 6.45 13.52
C ARG A 116 -7.53 5.39 14.01
N ASP A 117 -6.45 5.14 13.27
CA ASP A 117 -5.47 4.07 13.53
C ASP A 117 -4.06 4.59 13.89
N GLN A 118 -3.94 5.78 14.50
CA GLN A 118 -2.65 6.45 14.79
C GLN A 118 -1.63 5.59 15.54
N GLY A 119 -2.08 4.61 16.35
CA GLY A 119 -1.21 3.70 17.08
C GLY A 119 -0.62 2.55 16.25
N ARG A 120 -1.21 2.25 15.08
CA ARG A 120 -0.84 1.10 14.22
C ARG A 120 -0.10 1.55 12.97
N ILE A 121 -0.61 2.57 12.28
CA ILE A 121 -0.05 3.09 11.03
C ILE A 121 1.23 3.87 11.31
N GLY A 122 2.31 3.57 10.60
CA GLY A 122 3.61 4.25 10.73
C GLY A 122 4.47 3.76 11.91
N TYR A 123 3.85 3.32 13.02
CA TYR A 123 4.59 2.74 14.15
C TYR A 123 4.79 1.23 13.98
N GLU A 124 3.69 0.47 13.88
CA GLU A 124 3.75 -0.99 13.70
C GLU A 124 3.79 -1.36 12.21
N CYS A 125 3.03 -0.63 11.39
CA CYS A 125 2.80 -0.88 9.98
C CYS A 125 3.57 0.11 9.09
N GLN A 126 4.42 -0.41 8.18
CA GLN A 126 5.13 0.41 7.19
C GLN A 126 4.15 0.93 6.14
N VAL A 127 4.19 2.22 5.81
CA VAL A 127 3.35 2.78 4.73
C VAL A 127 4.13 2.83 3.42
N ILE A 128 3.55 2.28 2.37
CA ILE A 128 4.00 2.43 0.98
C ILE A 128 2.84 3.01 0.18
N VAL A 129 3.08 4.14 -0.47
CA VAL A 129 2.12 4.81 -1.34
C VAL A 129 2.39 4.38 -2.76
N LEU A 130 1.40 3.78 -3.39
CA LEU A 130 1.45 3.33 -4.77
C LEU A 130 0.84 4.43 -5.64
N LEU A 131 1.68 5.13 -6.38
CA LEU A 131 1.28 6.11 -7.39
C LEU A 131 1.08 5.34 -8.69
N ASN A 132 -0.12 4.81 -8.88
CA ASN A 132 -0.47 3.89 -9.94
C ASN A 132 -0.97 4.63 -11.20
N LYS A 133 -0.91 3.94 -12.36
CA LYS A 133 -1.30 4.41 -13.70
C LYS A 133 -0.39 5.48 -14.28
N ILE A 134 0.90 5.41 -13.94
CA ILE A 134 1.94 6.30 -14.48
C ILE A 134 2.07 6.20 -16.01
N ASP A 135 1.60 5.11 -16.62
CA ASP A 135 1.59 4.93 -18.07
C ASP A 135 0.68 5.94 -18.79
N LEU A 136 -0.25 6.55 -18.06
CA LEU A 136 -1.13 7.60 -18.55
C LEU A 136 -0.54 9.01 -18.33
N VAL A 137 0.58 9.14 -17.63
CA VAL A 137 1.19 10.44 -17.30
C VAL A 137 2.08 10.91 -18.43
N THR A 138 1.81 12.10 -18.94
CA THR A 138 2.69 12.75 -19.93
C THR A 138 3.88 13.42 -19.24
N PRO A 139 5.01 13.67 -19.94
CA PRO A 139 6.14 14.41 -19.38
C PRO A 139 5.78 15.74 -18.71
N ASN A 140 4.76 16.45 -19.22
CA ASN A 140 4.32 17.73 -18.67
C ASN A 140 3.50 17.58 -17.39
N ASP A 141 2.89 16.41 -17.17
CA ASP A 141 2.00 16.15 -16.04
C ASP A 141 2.72 15.52 -14.83
N PHE A 142 4.00 15.14 -14.97
CA PHE A 142 4.79 14.59 -13.86
C PHE A 142 4.86 15.54 -12.65
N VAL A 143 4.79 16.85 -12.86
CA VAL A 143 4.69 17.83 -11.77
C VAL A 143 3.50 17.55 -10.85
N ASN A 144 2.39 17.02 -11.37
CA ASN A 144 1.22 16.68 -10.57
C ASN A 144 1.51 15.47 -9.67
N VAL A 145 2.29 14.49 -10.15
CA VAL A 145 2.72 13.34 -9.36
C VAL A 145 3.59 13.80 -8.18
N GLU A 146 4.53 14.72 -8.41
CA GLU A 146 5.35 15.30 -7.34
C GLU A 146 4.52 16.08 -6.32
N LEU A 147 3.49 16.82 -6.77
CA LEU A 147 2.57 17.52 -5.88
C LEU A 147 1.73 16.55 -5.06
N MET A 148 1.32 15.41 -5.64
CA MET A 148 0.62 14.36 -4.92
C MET A 148 1.51 13.74 -3.83
N GLU A 149 2.78 13.46 -4.11
CA GLU A 149 3.74 12.98 -3.10
C GLU A 149 3.83 13.93 -1.90
N ARG A 150 3.95 15.24 -2.17
CA ARG A 150 3.99 16.27 -1.13
C ARG A 150 2.70 16.31 -0.31
N ALA A 151 1.54 16.30 -0.96
CA ALA A 151 0.26 16.30 -0.26
C ALA A 151 0.03 15.05 0.59
N VAL A 152 0.56 13.90 0.19
CA VAL A 152 0.58 12.69 1.01
C VAL A 152 1.49 12.88 2.23
N LEU A 153 2.70 13.38 2.05
CA LEU A 153 3.61 13.68 3.18
C LEU A 153 2.98 14.66 4.17
N ASP A 154 2.29 15.69 3.68
CA ASP A 154 1.51 16.64 4.49
C ASP A 154 0.43 15.93 5.31
N ALA A 155 -0.27 14.95 4.72
CA ALA A 155 -1.29 14.16 5.42
C ALA A 155 -0.72 13.34 6.59
N PHE A 156 0.56 12.97 6.54
CA PHE A 156 1.28 12.32 7.64
C PHE A 156 1.93 13.31 8.61
N GLY A 157 1.84 14.62 8.36
CA GLY A 157 2.51 15.65 9.16
C GLY A 157 4.03 15.66 9.00
N LEU A 158 4.57 15.11 7.90
CA LEU A 158 6.01 14.88 7.72
C LEU A 158 6.75 16.05 7.06
N ASN A 159 6.29 17.29 7.23
CA ASN A 159 6.92 18.45 6.62
C ASN A 159 8.28 18.80 7.24
N LYS A 160 9.23 19.17 6.37
CA LYS A 160 10.67 19.38 6.66
C LYS A 160 11.01 20.32 7.84
N SER A 161 10.05 21.10 8.35
CA SER A 161 10.27 22.07 9.42
C SER A 161 10.12 21.51 10.85
N GLU A 162 9.62 20.29 11.05
CA GLU A 162 9.39 19.71 12.39
C GLU A 162 10.18 18.41 12.63
N MET A 163 11.30 18.25 11.92
CA MET A 163 12.25 17.14 12.12
C MET A 163 13.13 17.32 13.38
N SER A 164 12.60 17.98 14.41
CA SER A 164 13.23 18.14 15.71
C SER A 164 12.22 17.82 16.80
N GLY A 165 12.29 16.60 17.34
CA GLY A 165 11.62 16.25 18.59
C GLY A 165 10.51 15.20 18.51
N ASN A 166 10.68 14.11 17.74
CA ASN A 166 10.54 12.76 18.29
C ASN A 166 10.93 11.70 17.24
N ILE A 167 11.95 10.96 17.61
CA ILE A 167 12.54 9.83 16.89
C ILE A 167 11.51 8.68 16.94
N ARG A 168 10.89 8.30 15.79
CA ARG A 168 10.27 6.98 15.43
C ARG A 168 8.94 7.04 14.63
N GLN A 169 8.81 7.84 13.57
CA GLN A 169 7.83 7.54 12.51
C GLN A 169 8.57 6.87 11.36
N LYS A 170 8.21 5.61 11.03
CA LYS A 170 8.78 4.92 9.86
C LYS A 170 8.49 5.75 8.61
N SER A 171 9.50 5.94 7.77
CA SER A 171 9.44 6.77 6.55
C SER A 171 8.34 6.28 5.62
N VAL A 172 7.36 7.14 5.27
CA VAL A 172 6.43 6.85 4.17
C VAL A 172 7.26 6.64 2.90
N LYS A 173 7.05 5.52 2.21
CA LYS A 173 7.73 5.22 0.94
C LYS A 173 6.78 5.43 -0.23
N PHE A 174 7.33 5.75 -1.39
CA PHE A 174 6.56 5.96 -2.61
C PHE A 174 7.06 5.01 -3.70
N VAL A 175 6.13 4.38 -4.41
CA VAL A 175 6.42 3.59 -5.60
C VAL A 175 5.53 4.10 -6.72
N GLN A 176 6.16 4.67 -7.75
CA GLN A 176 5.50 5.07 -8.99
C GLN A 176 5.44 3.84 -9.90
N LEU A 177 4.23 3.43 -10.30
CA LEU A 177 4.04 2.18 -11.01
C LEU A 177 2.87 2.22 -12.00
N SER A 178 2.90 1.31 -12.97
CA SER A 178 1.76 0.95 -13.77
C SER A 178 1.47 -0.52 -13.52
N ALA A 179 0.38 -0.78 -12.80
CA ALA A 179 -0.06 -2.15 -12.57
C ALA A 179 -0.45 -2.86 -13.88
N LEU A 180 -0.86 -2.09 -14.89
CA LEU A 180 -1.24 -2.62 -16.20
C LEU A 180 -0.01 -3.07 -17.01
N THR A 181 1.05 -2.26 -17.06
CA THR A 181 2.24 -2.57 -17.87
C THR A 181 3.31 -3.34 -17.10
N GLY A 182 3.21 -3.39 -15.78
CA GLY A 182 4.22 -3.95 -14.88
C GLY A 182 5.37 -3.00 -14.55
N GLN A 183 5.40 -1.78 -15.10
CA GLN A 183 6.40 -0.78 -14.75
C GLN A 183 6.35 -0.48 -13.23
N GLY A 184 7.49 -0.49 -12.55
CA GLY A 184 7.58 -0.21 -11.11
C GLY A 184 7.21 -1.37 -10.18
N ILE A 185 6.74 -2.51 -10.70
CA ILE A 185 6.40 -3.67 -9.87
C ILE A 185 7.62 -4.30 -9.19
N THR A 186 8.77 -4.37 -9.87
CA THR A 186 10.02 -4.85 -9.26
C THR A 186 10.44 -3.97 -8.08
N GLN A 187 10.29 -2.64 -8.20
CA GLN A 187 10.55 -1.72 -7.09
C GLN A 187 9.61 -1.99 -5.91
N LEU A 188 8.32 -2.25 -6.17
CA LEU A 188 7.38 -2.65 -5.11
C LEU A 188 7.82 -3.95 -4.43
N GLN A 189 8.27 -4.96 -5.20
CA GLN A 189 8.78 -6.22 -4.64
C GLN A 189 9.99 -5.98 -3.73
N GLU A 190 10.96 -5.17 -4.16
CA GLU A 190 12.13 -4.80 -3.35
C GLU A 190 11.74 -4.11 -2.04
N GLU A 191 10.76 -3.21 -2.08
CA GLU A 191 10.27 -2.52 -0.88
C GLU A 191 9.60 -3.48 0.11
N LEU A 192 8.83 -4.45 -0.39
CA LEU A 192 8.19 -5.48 0.42
C LEU A 192 9.23 -6.43 1.05
N VAL A 193 10.21 -6.87 0.28
CA VAL A 193 11.34 -7.68 0.78
C VAL A 193 12.14 -6.91 1.83
N GLY A 194 12.37 -5.61 1.61
CA GLY A 194 13.02 -4.73 2.58
C GLY A 194 12.30 -4.68 3.94
N ILE A 195 10.97 -4.76 3.97
CA ILE A 195 10.18 -4.82 5.22
C ILE A 195 10.41 -6.14 5.97
N ILE A 196 10.56 -7.25 5.25
CA ILE A 196 10.83 -8.56 5.86
C ILE A 196 12.21 -8.55 6.51
N ASN A 197 13.22 -8.08 5.76
CA ASN A 197 14.62 -8.09 6.19
C ASN A 197 14.95 -7.07 7.30
N ALA A 198 14.09 -6.07 7.53
CA ALA A 198 14.28 -5.07 8.58
C ALA A 198 13.72 -5.49 9.97
N ARG A 199 13.15 -6.69 10.10
CA ARG A 199 12.57 -7.24 11.33
C ARG A 199 13.58 -8.00 12.18
#